data_AF-A0A978T8M6-F1
#
_entry.id   AF-A0A978T8M6-F1
#
_cell.length_a   1.000
_cell.length_b   1.000
_cell.length_c   1.000
_cell.angle_alpha   90.00
_cell.angle_beta   90.00
_cell.angle_gamma   90.00
#
_symmetry.space_group_name_H-M   'P 1'
#
loop_
_entity.id
_entity.type
_entity.pdbx_description
1 polymer ?
#
loop_
_entity_poly.entity_id
_entity_poly.type
_entity_poly.pdbx_seq_one_letter_code
_entity_poly.pdbx_strand_id
1 'polypeptide(L)'
;MPSREKNPLVTLKQTQAALFSTNQILMQEVKEREALYFKLQESENRYRTLFESSNDALSLISVTSGRYIDCNQASLALHGCITKQDFIGKTPADFSPPYQPNGKPSSQLATEYIHQALEDGSCVFEWIIQRQDGSQIPCLVSLSAIPSPNEKIILAISRDISHIKKVQQELEKAKEAAFFTTKLKANFSPP
;
A
#
# COMPACT_ATOMS: atom_id res chain seq x y z
N MET A 1 -74.75 18.15 -11.55
CA MET A 1 -73.35 17.91 -11.14
C MET A 1 -72.45 18.68 -12.10
N PRO A 2 -72.12 19.97 -11.86
CA PRO A 2 -71.27 20.73 -12.79
C PRO A 2 -69.80 20.55 -12.44
N SER A 3 -69.02 20.20 -13.46
CA SER A 3 -67.58 19.99 -13.43
C SER A 3 -66.85 21.31 -13.12
N ARG A 4 -66.04 21.33 -12.05
CA ARG A 4 -65.12 22.43 -11.73
C ARG A 4 -64.01 22.49 -12.79
N GLU A 5 -64.19 23.29 -13.84
CA GLU A 5 -63.07 23.70 -14.69
C GLU A 5 -62.12 24.58 -13.87
N LYS A 6 -60.87 24.11 -13.71
CA LYS A 6 -59.83 24.86 -13.00
C LYS A 6 -59.43 26.08 -13.83
N ASN A 7 -59.47 27.27 -13.23
CA ASN A 7 -59.10 28.53 -13.88
C ASN A 7 -57.62 28.50 -14.36
N PRO A 8 -57.35 28.62 -15.67
CA PRO A 8 -56.01 28.46 -16.25
C PRO A 8 -54.97 29.46 -15.72
N LEU A 9 -55.38 30.67 -15.31
CA LEU A 9 -54.48 31.67 -14.71
C LEU A 9 -54.00 31.26 -13.30
N VAL A 10 -54.84 30.55 -12.55
CA VAL A 10 -54.49 30.02 -11.23
C VAL A 10 -53.50 28.87 -11.37
N THR A 11 -53.71 28.01 -12.37
CA THR A 11 -52.81 26.89 -12.69
C THR A 11 -51.44 27.36 -13.19
N LEU A 12 -51.38 28.43 -13.99
CA LEU A 12 -50.11 29.01 -14.46
C LEU A 12 -49.28 29.61 -13.32
N LYS A 13 -49.90 30.36 -12.40
CA LYS A 13 -49.19 30.90 -11.22
C LYS A 13 -48.69 29.80 -10.29
N GLN A 14 -49.49 28.74 -10.09
CA GLN A 14 -49.10 27.59 -9.28
C GLN A 14 -47.91 26.83 -9.89
N THR A 15 -47.91 26.60 -11.20
CA THR A 15 -46.81 25.93 -11.91
C THR A 15 -45.54 26.78 -11.92
N GLN A 16 -45.64 28.10 -12.08
CA GLN A 16 -44.49 29.01 -12.01
C GLN A 16 -43.85 29.04 -10.61
N ALA A 17 -44.66 29.06 -9.56
CA ALA A 17 -44.16 28.98 -8.18
C ALA A 17 -43.50 27.63 -7.87
N ALA A 18 -44.11 26.52 -8.35
CA ALA A 18 -43.53 25.19 -8.22
C ALA A 18 -42.18 25.08 -8.95
N LEU A 19 -42.09 25.57 -10.18
CA LEU A 19 -40.84 25.58 -10.96
C LEU A 19 -39.73 26.39 -10.26
N PHE A 20 -40.07 27.55 -9.69
CA PHE A 20 -39.10 28.35 -8.93
C PHE A 20 -38.59 27.60 -7.70
N SER A 21 -39.48 26.94 -6.95
CA SER A 21 -39.11 26.12 -5.80
C SER A 21 -38.24 24.93 -6.20
N THR A 22 -38.58 24.21 -7.27
CA THR A 22 -37.77 23.11 -7.79
C THR A 22 -36.39 23.59 -8.25
N ASN A 23 -36.30 24.73 -8.92
CA ASN A 23 -35.00 25.30 -9.32
C ASN A 23 -34.13 25.67 -8.11
N GLN A 24 -34.71 26.18 -7.02
CA GLN A 24 -33.95 26.44 -5.79
C GLN A 24 -33.41 25.16 -5.15
N ILE A 25 -34.22 24.09 -5.11
CA ILE A 25 -33.79 22.79 -4.59
C ILE A 25 -32.65 22.22 -5.45
N LEU A 26 -32.79 22.25 -6.77
CA LEU A 26 -31.75 21.78 -7.70
C LEU A 26 -30.45 22.56 -7.55
N MET A 27 -30.51 23.89 -7.41
CA MET A 27 -29.33 24.72 -7.17
C MET A 27 -28.61 24.34 -5.87
N GLN A 28 -29.38 24.02 -4.82
CA GLN A 28 -28.83 23.57 -3.55
C GLN A 28 -28.18 22.18 -3.67
N GLU A 29 -28.83 21.22 -4.34
CA GLU A 29 -28.25 19.89 -4.60
C GLU A 29 -26.98 19.95 -5.45
N VAL A 30 -26.93 20.81 -6.47
CA VAL A 30 -25.73 21.02 -7.29
C VAL A 30 -24.59 21.55 -6.42
N LYS A 31 -24.86 22.56 -5.58
CA LYS A 31 -23.87 23.13 -4.68
C LYS A 31 -23.33 22.11 -3.67
N GLU A 32 -24.19 21.25 -3.15
CA GLU A 32 -23.79 20.16 -2.24
C GLU A 32 -22.93 19.12 -2.95
N ARG A 33 -23.30 18.72 -4.18
CA ARG A 33 -22.48 17.82 -5.01
C ARG A 33 -21.12 18.40 -5.33
N GLU A 34 -21.05 19.68 -5.70
CA GLU A 34 -19.79 20.36 -5.98
C GLU A 34 -18.88 20.39 -4.75
N ALA A 35 -19.44 20.67 -3.57
CA ALA A 35 -18.68 20.65 -2.31
C ALA A 35 -18.16 19.24 -1.96
N LEU A 36 -18.96 18.20 -2.20
CA LEU A 36 -18.55 16.81 -2.01
C LEU A 36 -17.45 16.41 -3.01
N TYR A 37 -17.61 16.78 -4.27
CA TYR A 37 -16.63 16.52 -5.31
C TYR A 37 -15.28 17.18 -4.98
N PHE A 38 -15.29 18.44 -4.55
CA PHE A 38 -14.08 19.15 -4.14
C PHE A 38 -13.40 18.46 -2.95
N LYS A 39 -14.16 18.05 -1.92
CA LYS A 39 -13.60 17.32 -0.77
C LYS A 39 -13.00 15.97 -1.16
N LEU A 40 -13.65 15.25 -2.07
CA LEU A 40 -13.13 13.99 -2.59
C LEU A 40 -11.80 14.21 -3.33
N GLN A 41 -11.77 15.18 -4.25
CA GLN A 41 -10.58 15.53 -5.01
C GLN A 41 -9.43 15.97 -4.10
N GLU A 42 -9.70 16.76 -3.05
CA GLU A 42 -8.69 17.16 -2.08
C GLU A 42 -8.11 15.96 -1.32
N SER A 43 -8.99 15.04 -0.88
CA SER A 43 -8.58 13.81 -0.19
C SER A 43 -7.77 12.89 -1.10
N GLU A 44 -8.18 12.71 -2.36
CA GLU A 44 -7.45 11.91 -3.35
C GLU A 44 -6.07 12.50 -3.66
N ASN A 45 -5.99 13.82 -3.85
CA ASN A 45 -4.71 14.50 -4.07
C ASN A 45 -3.78 14.34 -2.87
N ARG A 46 -4.32 14.48 -1.64
CA ARG A 46 -3.54 14.29 -0.42
C ARG A 46 -3.03 12.85 -0.30
N TYR A 47 -3.89 11.87 -0.51
CA TYR A 47 -3.50 10.46 -0.53
C TYR A 47 -2.42 10.19 -1.57
N ARG A 48 -2.63 10.61 -2.82
CA ARG A 48 -1.69 10.41 -3.93
C ARG A 48 -0.34 11.05 -3.62
N THR A 49 -0.34 12.26 -3.05
CA THR A 49 0.88 12.95 -2.66
C THR A 49 1.65 12.18 -1.60
N LEU A 50 0.99 11.74 -0.53
CA LEU A 50 1.64 10.97 0.55
C LEU A 50 2.15 9.62 0.07
N PHE A 51 1.35 8.93 -0.75
CA PHE A 51 1.70 7.63 -1.31
C PHE A 51 2.92 7.71 -2.23
N GLU A 52 2.92 8.68 -3.17
CA GLU A 52 4.01 8.83 -4.15
C GLU A 52 5.28 9.47 -3.56
N SER A 53 5.16 10.29 -2.51
CA SER A 53 6.32 10.94 -1.86
C SER A 53 7.02 10.08 -0.81
N SER A 54 6.45 8.93 -0.43
CA SER A 54 7.09 8.01 0.52
C SER A 54 8.40 7.47 -0.03
N ASN A 55 9.45 7.53 0.79
CA ASN A 55 10.74 6.91 0.50
C ASN A 55 10.70 5.37 0.63
N ASP A 56 9.81 4.85 1.46
CA ASP A 56 9.57 3.41 1.52
C ASP A 56 8.73 2.97 0.33
N ALA A 57 9.00 1.75 -0.15
CA ALA A 57 8.21 1.12 -1.20
C ALA A 57 6.83 0.75 -0.66
N LEU A 58 5.81 1.45 -1.14
CA LEU A 58 4.40 1.21 -0.82
C LEU A 58 3.72 0.51 -1.98
N SER A 59 3.00 -0.57 -1.70
CA SER A 59 2.19 -1.28 -2.68
C SER A 59 0.90 -1.81 -2.05
N LEU A 60 -0.13 -1.95 -2.88
CA LEU A 60 -1.41 -2.51 -2.50
C LEU A 60 -1.58 -3.88 -3.14
N ILE A 61 -2.05 -4.85 -2.37
CA ILE A 61 -2.31 -6.22 -2.83
C ILE A 61 -3.80 -6.50 -2.67
N SER A 62 -4.45 -6.96 -3.74
CA SER A 62 -5.81 -7.49 -3.69
C SER A 62 -5.77 -8.86 -3.03
N VAL A 63 -6.51 -9.03 -1.93
CA VAL A 63 -6.59 -10.32 -1.23
C VAL A 63 -7.25 -11.39 -2.10
N THR A 64 -8.21 -10.99 -2.93
CA THR A 64 -8.94 -11.91 -3.82
C THR A 64 -8.04 -12.53 -4.88
N SER A 65 -7.15 -11.72 -5.47
CA SER A 65 -6.28 -12.16 -6.55
C SER A 65 -4.86 -12.54 -6.10
N GLY A 66 -4.44 -12.11 -4.91
CA GLY A 66 -3.06 -12.22 -4.43
C GLY A 66 -2.06 -11.36 -5.22
N ARG A 67 -2.55 -10.38 -5.99
CA ARG A 67 -1.75 -9.59 -6.93
C ARG A 67 -1.67 -8.14 -6.53
N TYR A 68 -0.57 -7.48 -6.92
CA TYR A 68 -0.41 -6.05 -6.77
C TYR A 68 -1.43 -5.29 -7.62
N ILE A 69 -2.12 -4.32 -7.02
CA ILE A 69 -3.15 -3.48 -7.66
C ILE A 69 -2.76 -2.00 -7.71
N ASP A 70 -1.85 -1.55 -6.84
CA ASP A 70 -1.19 -0.25 -6.97
C ASP A 70 0.21 -0.30 -6.32
N CYS A 71 1.05 0.67 -6.68
CA CYS A 71 2.38 0.85 -6.11
C CYS A 71 2.85 2.30 -6.30
N ASN A 72 3.71 2.79 -5.41
CA ASN A 72 4.35 4.10 -5.56
C ASN A 72 5.67 3.99 -6.36
N GLN A 73 6.26 5.15 -6.68
CA GLN A 73 7.54 5.20 -7.40
C GLN A 73 8.68 4.46 -6.66
N ALA A 74 8.71 4.50 -5.33
CA ALA A 74 9.73 3.79 -4.55
C ALA A 74 9.62 2.26 -4.70
N SER A 75 8.41 1.72 -4.82
CA SER A 75 8.19 0.30 -5.12
C SER A 75 8.76 -0.11 -6.47
N LEU A 76 8.55 0.71 -7.51
CA LEU A 76 9.13 0.44 -8.84
C LEU A 76 10.66 0.41 -8.76
N ALA A 77 11.26 1.40 -8.10
CA ALA A 77 12.70 1.46 -7.90
C ALA A 77 13.25 0.26 -7.11
N LEU A 78 12.56 -0.16 -6.04
CA LEU A 78 12.97 -1.31 -5.23
C LEU A 78 12.97 -2.60 -6.04
N HIS A 79 11.92 -2.83 -6.84
CA HIS A 79 11.74 -4.05 -7.63
C HIS A 79 12.43 -4.02 -9.01
N GLY A 80 13.01 -2.87 -9.39
CA GLY A 80 13.68 -2.71 -10.69
C GLY A 80 12.70 -2.60 -11.87
N CYS A 81 11.45 -2.18 -11.62
CA CYS A 81 10.44 -1.95 -12.65
C CYS A 81 10.53 -0.52 -13.19
N ILE A 82 10.25 -0.34 -14.48
CA ILE A 82 10.27 1.00 -15.12
C ILE A 82 8.89 1.64 -15.00
N THR A 83 7.83 0.85 -15.21
CA THR A 83 6.45 1.33 -15.22
C THR A 83 5.58 0.56 -14.24
N LYS A 84 4.46 1.15 -13.82
CA LYS A 84 3.45 0.44 -13.01
C LYS A 84 2.94 -0.82 -13.73
N GLN A 85 2.86 -0.83 -15.06
CA GLN A 85 2.39 -1.99 -15.82
C GLN A 85 3.30 -3.22 -15.68
N ASP A 86 4.59 -3.02 -15.40
CA ASP A 86 5.54 -4.11 -15.16
C ASP A 86 5.33 -4.78 -13.79
N PHE A 87 4.67 -4.07 -12.87
CA PHE A 87 4.48 -4.44 -11.46
C PHE A 87 3.06 -4.90 -11.15
N ILE A 88 2.05 -4.18 -11.65
CA ILE A 88 0.64 -4.46 -11.42
C ILE A 88 0.23 -5.80 -12.03
N GLY A 89 -0.57 -6.55 -11.29
CA GLY A 89 -0.99 -7.90 -11.67
C GLY A 89 0.04 -8.98 -11.37
N LYS A 90 1.27 -8.64 -10.95
CA LYS A 90 2.23 -9.62 -10.42
C LYS A 90 1.91 -9.97 -8.98
N THR A 91 2.44 -11.11 -8.53
CA THR A 91 2.38 -11.58 -7.15
C THR A 91 3.70 -11.26 -6.43
N PRO A 92 3.74 -11.23 -5.08
CA PRO A 92 4.99 -11.10 -4.35
C PRO A 92 6.04 -12.17 -4.74
N ALA A 93 5.58 -13.37 -5.10
CA ALA A 93 6.44 -14.47 -5.52
C ALA A 93 7.16 -14.21 -6.86
N ASP A 94 6.56 -13.43 -7.76
CA ASP A 94 7.18 -13.07 -9.06
C ASP A 94 8.42 -12.19 -8.89
N PHE A 95 8.54 -11.50 -7.74
CA PHE A 95 9.69 -10.67 -7.38
C PHE A 95 10.50 -11.26 -6.22
N SER A 96 10.52 -12.59 -6.11
CA SER A 96 11.20 -13.29 -5.04
C SER A 96 12.03 -14.45 -5.59
N PRO A 97 13.11 -14.88 -4.91
CA PRO A 97 13.72 -16.16 -5.22
C PRO A 97 12.71 -17.31 -5.01
N PRO A 98 12.93 -18.50 -5.59
CA PRO A 98 12.03 -19.63 -5.39
C PRO A 98 11.87 -20.02 -3.91
N TYR A 99 12.93 -19.84 -3.11
CA TYR A 99 12.97 -20.11 -1.68
C TYR A 99 13.51 -18.90 -0.90
N GLN A 100 12.92 -18.63 0.25
CA GLN A 100 13.42 -17.64 1.20
C GLN A 100 14.54 -18.24 2.07
N PRO A 101 15.34 -17.42 2.81
CA PRO A 101 16.46 -17.90 3.61
C PRO A 101 16.12 -18.97 4.67
N ASN A 102 14.85 -19.08 5.06
CA ASN A 102 14.36 -20.13 5.97
C ASN A 102 14.08 -21.49 5.26
N GLY A 103 14.35 -21.59 3.95
CA GLY A 103 14.18 -22.80 3.16
C GLY A 103 12.74 -23.05 2.68
N LYS A 104 11.77 -22.20 3.02
CA LYS A 104 10.38 -22.36 2.56
C LYS A 104 10.18 -21.69 1.17
N PRO A 105 9.26 -22.22 0.33
CA PRO A 105 8.91 -21.59 -0.94
C PRO A 105 8.32 -20.20 -0.76
N SER A 106 8.77 -19.23 -1.58
CA SER A 106 8.30 -17.84 -1.49
C SER A 106 6.81 -17.69 -1.76
N SER A 107 6.25 -18.45 -2.69
CA SER A 107 4.81 -18.42 -3.01
C SER A 107 3.94 -18.84 -1.84
N GLN A 108 4.34 -19.89 -1.12
CA GLN A 108 3.65 -20.36 0.07
C GLN A 108 3.76 -19.33 1.21
N LEU A 109 4.98 -18.89 1.52
CA LEU A 109 5.22 -17.93 2.59
C LEU A 109 4.49 -16.59 2.38
N ALA A 110 4.49 -16.07 1.15
CA ALA A 110 3.77 -14.83 0.84
C ALA A 110 2.27 -14.96 1.16
N THR A 111 1.69 -16.12 0.86
CA THR A 111 0.28 -16.41 1.18
C THR A 111 0.08 -16.54 2.69
N GLU A 112 0.98 -17.22 3.40
CA GLU A 112 0.96 -17.33 4.88
C GLU A 112 0.97 -15.94 5.54
N TYR A 113 1.85 -15.04 5.11
CA TYR A 113 1.94 -13.69 5.68
C TYR A 113 0.74 -12.81 5.34
N ILE A 114 0.19 -12.92 4.13
CA ILE A 114 -1.07 -12.22 3.78
C ILE A 114 -2.20 -12.71 4.69
N HIS A 115 -2.33 -14.01 4.91
CA HIS A 115 -3.34 -14.56 5.79
C HIS A 115 -3.17 -14.08 7.23
N GLN A 116 -1.93 -14.12 7.74
CA GLN A 116 -1.61 -13.62 9.06
C GLN A 116 -1.97 -12.14 9.21
N ALA A 117 -1.65 -11.29 8.24
CA ALA A 117 -2.02 -9.87 8.28
C ALA A 117 -3.55 -9.66 8.27
N LEU A 118 -4.33 -10.56 7.67
CA LEU A 118 -5.79 -10.50 7.68
C LEU A 118 -6.40 -10.93 9.03
N GLU A 119 -5.76 -11.87 9.72
CA GLU A 119 -6.20 -12.36 11.03
C GLU A 119 -5.76 -11.41 12.15
N ASP A 120 -4.48 -11.05 12.18
CA ASP A 120 -3.86 -10.26 13.25
C ASP A 120 -3.96 -8.74 12.98
N GLY A 121 -4.45 -8.34 11.81
CA GLY A 121 -4.51 -6.95 11.32
C GLY A 121 -3.21 -6.45 10.71
N SER A 122 -2.06 -6.98 11.12
CA SER A 122 -0.75 -6.68 10.52
C SER A 122 0.30 -7.74 10.87
N CYS A 123 1.36 -7.84 10.07
CA CYS A 123 2.54 -8.62 10.40
C CYS A 123 3.82 -7.98 9.82
N VAL A 124 4.97 -8.25 10.42
CA VAL A 124 6.27 -7.74 9.99
C VAL A 124 7.27 -8.90 9.90
N PHE A 125 8.02 -8.97 8.81
CA PHE A 125 8.97 -10.04 8.55
C PHE A 125 10.11 -9.58 7.64
N GLU A 126 11.25 -10.28 7.71
CA GLU A 126 12.31 -10.12 6.72
C GLU A 126 11.98 -10.89 5.45
N TRP A 127 12.28 -10.31 4.30
CA TRP A 127 12.01 -10.88 2.99
C TRP A 127 13.14 -10.59 2.01
N ILE A 128 13.48 -11.55 1.16
CA ILE A 128 14.38 -11.33 0.04
C ILE A 128 13.55 -11.04 -1.21
N ILE A 129 13.71 -9.83 -1.74
CA ILE A 129 13.20 -9.44 -3.06
C ILE A 129 14.26 -9.80 -4.09
N GLN A 130 13.85 -10.35 -5.23
CA GLN A 130 14.69 -10.60 -6.39
C GLN A 130 14.20 -9.78 -7.59
N ARG A 131 15.08 -8.96 -8.15
CA ARG A 131 14.81 -8.18 -9.36
C ARG A 131 14.95 -9.05 -10.62
N GLN A 132 14.49 -8.53 -11.76
CA GLN A 132 14.62 -9.22 -13.06
C GLN A 132 16.07 -9.47 -13.49
N ASP A 133 17.01 -8.63 -13.06
CA ASP A 133 18.45 -8.81 -13.30
C ASP A 133 19.09 -9.89 -12.39
N GLY A 134 18.30 -10.49 -11.49
CA GLY A 134 18.74 -11.51 -10.53
C GLY A 134 19.33 -10.97 -9.24
N SER A 135 19.51 -9.65 -9.11
CA SER A 135 19.98 -9.04 -7.87
C SER A 135 18.96 -9.25 -6.74
N GLN A 136 19.46 -9.48 -5.54
CA GLN A 136 18.65 -9.76 -4.36
C GLN A 136 18.83 -8.67 -3.31
N ILE A 137 17.72 -8.21 -2.76
CA ILE A 137 17.67 -7.13 -1.78
C ILE A 137 16.96 -7.63 -0.53
N PRO A 138 17.65 -7.70 0.62
CA PRO A 138 16.99 -7.96 1.88
C PRO A 138 16.13 -6.76 2.27
N CYS A 139 14.86 -7.03 2.54
CA CYS A 139 13.88 -6.04 2.96
C CYS A 139 13.27 -6.43 4.30
N LEU A 140 12.88 -5.42 5.07
CA LEU A 140 11.89 -5.57 6.14
C LEU A 140 10.53 -5.20 5.54
N VAL A 141 9.61 -6.16 5.52
CA VAL A 141 8.26 -6.00 4.97
C VAL A 141 7.26 -5.91 6.10
N SER A 142 6.39 -4.91 6.03
CA SER A 142 5.21 -4.76 6.89
C SER A 142 3.96 -4.90 6.04
N LEU A 143 3.09 -5.84 6.40
CA LEU A 143 1.77 -5.99 5.80
C LEU A 143 0.71 -5.49 6.78
N SER A 144 -0.25 -4.72 6.31
CA SER A 144 -1.39 -4.25 7.10
C SER A 144 -2.68 -4.43 6.32
N ALA A 145 -3.69 -5.03 6.95
CA ALA A 145 -5.00 -5.16 6.36
C ALA A 145 -5.73 -3.81 6.38
N ILE A 146 -6.14 -3.33 5.21
CA ILE A 146 -6.97 -2.13 5.08
C ILE A 146 -8.44 -2.58 5.05
N PRO A 147 -9.26 -2.15 6.02
CA PRO A 147 -10.70 -2.35 5.95
C PRO A 147 -11.26 -1.51 4.80
N SER A 148 -11.89 -2.17 3.84
CA SER A 148 -12.61 -1.53 2.74
C SER A 148 -13.95 -2.24 2.53
N PRO A 149 -15.04 -1.49 2.27
CA PRO A 149 -16.38 -2.06 2.15
C PRO A 149 -16.56 -2.97 0.93
N ASN A 150 -15.71 -2.82 -0.11
CA ASN A 150 -15.90 -3.51 -1.38
C ASN A 150 -14.86 -4.62 -1.63
N GLU A 151 -13.66 -4.51 -1.05
CA GLU A 151 -12.58 -5.48 -1.27
C GLU A 151 -11.59 -5.45 -0.11
N LYS A 152 -11.13 -6.62 0.34
CA LYS A 152 -10.03 -6.69 1.32
C LYS A 152 -8.71 -6.39 0.59
N ILE A 153 -8.00 -5.37 1.07
CA ILE A 153 -6.72 -4.93 0.50
C ILE A 153 -5.65 -5.04 1.58
N ILE A 154 -4.45 -5.48 1.20
CA ILE A 154 -3.26 -5.39 2.05
C ILE A 154 -2.41 -4.21 1.57
N LEU A 155 -2.01 -3.35 2.50
CA LEU A 155 -0.89 -2.43 2.30
C LEU A 155 0.40 -3.15 2.63
N ALA A 156 1.30 -3.23 1.66
CA ALA A 156 2.65 -3.73 1.83
C ALA A 156 3.65 -2.57 1.80
N ILE A 157 4.39 -2.42 2.89
CA ILE A 157 5.50 -1.48 3.02
C ILE A 157 6.79 -2.29 3.03
N SER A 158 7.67 -2.06 2.05
CA SER A 158 8.96 -2.75 1.95
C SER A 158 10.09 -1.75 2.12
N ARG A 159 10.98 -2.01 3.09
CA ARG A 159 12.15 -1.19 3.36
C ARG A 159 13.42 -1.98 3.11
N ASP A 160 14.28 -1.47 2.24
CA ASP A 160 15.63 -2.03 2.03
C ASP A 160 16.45 -1.94 3.33
N ILE A 161 16.92 -3.09 3.80
CA ILE A 161 17.76 -3.21 5.00
C ILE A 161 19.20 -3.64 4.69
N SER A 162 19.62 -3.55 3.42
CA SER A 162 20.97 -3.92 2.96
C SER A 162 22.06 -3.20 3.75
N HIS A 163 21.90 -1.90 3.98
CA HIS A 163 22.87 -1.13 4.76
C HIS A 163 22.94 -1.61 6.22
N ILE A 164 21.79 -1.90 6.83
CA ILE A 164 21.70 -2.39 8.20
C ILE A 164 22.39 -3.75 8.31
N LYS A 165 22.11 -4.68 7.39
CA LYS A 165 22.73 -6.01 7.34
C LYS A 165 24.25 -5.92 7.16
N LYS A 166 24.75 -5.02 6.30
CA LYS A 166 26.19 -4.80 6.10
C LYS A 166 26.87 -4.32 7.39
N VAL A 167 26.32 -3.29 8.03
CA VAL A 167 26.87 -2.75 9.28
C VAL A 167 26.84 -3.80 10.40
N GLN A 168 25.76 -4.57 10.51
CA GLN A 168 25.66 -5.67 11.48
C GLN A 168 26.74 -6.73 11.26
N GLN A 169 26.98 -7.12 10.00
CA GLN A 169 27.98 -8.12 9.65
C GLN A 169 29.41 -7.64 9.91
N GLU A 170 29.70 -6.36 9.62
CA GLU A 170 31.00 -5.75 9.91
C GLU A 170 31.26 -5.69 11.43
N LEU A 171 30.25 -5.30 12.20
CA LEU A 171 30.33 -5.27 13.66
C LEU A 171 30.57 -6.66 14.23
N GLU A 172 29.90 -7.69 13.71
CA GLU A 172 30.08 -9.06 14.20
C GLU A 172 31.49 -9.59 13.91
N LYS A 173 31.99 -9.39 12.68
CA LYS A 173 33.37 -9.73 12.32
C LYS A 173 34.40 -9.01 13.19
N ALA A 174 34.16 -7.73 13.50
CA ALA A 174 35.04 -6.96 14.37
C ALA A 174 35.05 -7.50 15.81
N LYS A 175 33.88 -7.89 16.35
CA LYS A 175 33.77 -8.53 17.67
C LYS A 175 34.50 -9.88 17.72
N GLU A 176 34.31 -10.73 16.71
CA GLU A 176 35.00 -12.01 16.62
C GLU A 176 36.51 -11.82 16.59
N ALA A 177 37.02 -10.91 15.74
CA ALA A 177 38.45 -10.61 15.66
C ALA A 177 39.02 -10.08 17.00
N ALA A 178 38.27 -9.22 17.69
CA ALA A 178 38.66 -8.71 19.02
C ALA A 178 38.69 -9.83 20.07
N PHE A 179 37.70 -10.74 20.05
CA PHE A 179 37.64 -11.89 20.95
C PHE A 179 38.83 -12.84 20.73
N PHE A 180 39.13 -13.19 19.48
CA PHE A 180 40.31 -14.00 19.14
C PHE A 180 41.62 -13.34 19.57
N THR A 181 41.77 -12.04 19.34
CA THR A 181 42.97 -11.28 19.76
C THR A 181 43.14 -11.27 21.28
N THR A 182 42.05 -11.11 22.02
CA THR A 182 42.06 -11.12 23.50
C THR A 182 42.45 -12.49 24.04
N LYS A 183 41.90 -13.57 23.46
CA LYS A 183 42.20 -14.94 23.86
C LYS A 183 43.65 -15.35 23.56
N LEU A 184 44.22 -14.87 22.44
CA LEU A 184 45.63 -15.08 22.13
C LEU A 184 46.55 -14.34 23.13
N LYS A 185 46.28 -13.07 23.45
CA LYS A 185 47.08 -12.34 24.44
C LYS A 185 47.06 -12.98 25.83
N ALA A 186 45.92 -13.53 26.25
CA ALA A 186 45.79 -14.22 27.55
C ALA A 186 46.61 -15.52 27.63
N ASN A 187 46.80 -16.23 26.51
CA ASN A 187 47.56 -17.48 26.45
C ASN A 187 49.09 -17.27 26.31
N PHE A 188 49.56 -16.03 26.07
CA PHE A 188 50.97 -15.71 25.87
C PHE A 188 51.53 -14.73 26.91
N SER A 189 50.89 -14.60 28.08
CA SER A 189 51.46 -13.82 29.19
C SER A 189 52.57 -14.66 29.88
N PRO A 190 53.85 -14.24 29.85
CA PRO A 190 54.92 -14.97 30.55
C PRO A 190 54.79 -14.77 32.08
N PRO A 191 55.32 -15.71 32.90
CA PRO A 191 55.25 -15.67 34.36
C PRO A 191 56.02 -14.48 34.97
#